data_AF-A0A4Q3DPN8-F1
#
_entry.id   AF-A0A4Q3DPN8-F1
#
_cell.length_a   1.000
_cell.length_b   1.000
_cell.length_c   1.000
_cell.angle_alpha   90.00
_cell.angle_beta   90.00
_cell.angle_gamma   90.00
#
_symmetry.space_group_name_H-M   'P 1'
#
loop_
_entity.id
_entity.type
_entity.pdbx_description
1 polymer ?
#
loop_
_entity_poly.entity_id
_entity_poly.type
_entity_poly.pdbx_seq_one_letter_code
_entity_poly.pdbx_strand_id
1 'polypeptide(L)' 'MLKTEAEQECIRRWRELPRGLRSTPDQAASFAVVLMDSVVFETSGDRYSFIRGWLQRDLLLRGGL' A
#
# COMPACT_ATOMS: atom_id res chain seq x y z
N MET A 1 6.51 1.11 14.90
CA MET A 1 7.11 0.84 13.58
C MET A 1 7.41 2.18 12.93
N LEU A 2 8.59 2.33 12.34
CA LEU A 2 8.94 3.51 11.56
C LEU A 2 8.17 3.50 10.24
N LYS A 3 7.97 4.70 9.67
CA LYS A 3 7.25 4.86 8.41
C LYS A 3 7.89 4.07 7.24
N THR A 4 9.23 3.97 7.23
CA THR A 4 9.98 3.19 6.23
C THR A 4 9.77 1.69 6.36
N GLU A 5 9.72 1.17 7.59
CA GLU A 5 9.41 -0.25 7.85
C GLU A 5 7.96 -0.56 7.46
N ALA A 6 7.02 0.35 7.76
CA ALA A 6 5.63 0.20 7.37
C ALA A 6 5.44 0.22 5.85
N GLU A 7 6.15 1.09 5.14
CA GLU A 7 6.15 1.11 3.67
C GLU A 7 6.63 -0.24 3.11
N GLN A 8 7.76 -0.76 3.60
CA GLN A 8 8.29 -2.05 3.16
C GLN A 8 7.31 -3.19 3.40
N GLU A 9 6.68 -3.24 4.58
CA GLU A 9 5.69 -4.27 4.92
C GLU A 9 4.42 -4.17 4.05
N CYS A 10 3.91 -2.96 3.83
CA CYS A 10 2.77 -2.73 2.94
C CYS A 10 3.06 -3.19 1.51
N ILE A 11 4.23 -2.83 0.98
CA ILE A 11 4.66 -3.23 -0.37
C ILE A 11 4.89 -4.75 -0.45
N ARG A 12 5.44 -5.37 0.59
CA ARG A 12 5.61 -6.83 0.67
C ARG A 12 4.26 -7.54 0.56
N ARG A 13 3.30 -7.19 1.43
CA ARG A 13 1.93 -7.75 1.41
C ARG A 13 1.19 -7.48 0.11
N TRP A 14 1.35 -6.28 -0.43
CA TRP A 14 0.76 -5.91 -1.71
C TRP A 14 1.25 -6.81 -2.84
N ARG A 15 2.54 -7.14 -2.87
CA ARG A 15 3.14 -7.98 -3.91
C ARG A 15 2.81 -9.46 -3.76
N GLU A 16 2.43 -9.90 -2.57
CA GLU A 16 1.92 -11.26 -2.30
C GLU A 16 0.54 -11.50 -2.93
N LEU A 17 -0.22 -10.44 -3.23
CA LEU A 17 -1.49 -10.59 -3.94
C LEU A 17 -1.27 -11.11 -5.37
N PRO A 18 -2.20 -11.95 -5.87
CA PRO A 18 -2.24 -12.32 -7.28
C PRO A 18 -2.27 -11.08 -8.16
N ARG A 19 -1.54 -11.09 -9.30
CA ARG A 19 -1.42 -9.92 -10.19
C ARG A 19 -2.77 -9.27 -10.52
N GLY A 20 -3.80 -10.07 -10.83
CA GLY A 20 -5.13 -9.56 -11.16
C GLY A 20 -5.84 -8.79 -10.04
N LEU A 21 -5.38 -8.92 -8.79
CA LEU A 21 -5.88 -8.19 -7.62
C LEU A 21 -4.96 -7.01 -7.22
N ARG A 22 -3.88 -6.78 -7.97
CA ARG A 22 -2.90 -5.72 -7.70
C ARG A 22 -2.45 -4.99 -8.97
N SER A 23 -3.40 -4.68 -9.83
CA SER A 23 -3.18 -4.05 -11.14
C SER A 23 -3.78 -2.65 -11.25
N THR A 24 -4.73 -2.26 -10.39
CA THR A 24 -5.44 -0.99 -10.55
C THR A 24 -5.33 -0.07 -9.32
N PRO A 25 -5.44 1.25 -9.51
CA PRO A 25 -5.49 2.20 -8.40
C PRO A 25 -6.62 1.93 -7.40
N ASP A 26 -7.78 1.44 -7.85
CA ASP A 26 -8.91 1.08 -6.99
C ASP A 26 -8.62 -0.14 -6.10
N GLN A 27 -7.89 -1.12 -6.63
CA GLN A 27 -7.42 -2.26 -5.84
C GLN A 27 -6.42 -1.83 -4.77
N ALA A 28 -5.51 -0.90 -5.12
CA ALA A 28 -4.59 -0.30 -4.16
C ALA A 28 -5.34 0.47 -3.06
N ALA A 29 -6.36 1.25 -3.40
CA ALA A 29 -7.20 1.94 -2.42
C ALA A 29 -7.94 0.94 -1.51
N SER A 30 -8.58 -0.08 -2.08
CA SER A 30 -9.30 -1.10 -1.32
C SER A 30 -8.37 -1.86 -0.36
N PHE A 31 -7.17 -2.23 -0.82
CA PHE A 31 -6.21 -2.94 0.02
C PHE A 31 -5.58 -2.04 1.10
N ALA A 32 -5.43 -0.73 0.84
CA ALA A 32 -4.96 0.22 1.84
C ALA A 32 -5.90 0.32 3.05
N VAL A 33 -7.22 0.14 2.86
CA VAL A 33 -8.19 0.06 3.97
C VAL A 33 -7.93 -1.16 4.85
N VAL A 34 -7.56 -2.30 4.26
CA VAL A 34 -7.22 -3.51 5.04
C VAL A 34 -5.89 -3.35 5.79
N LEU A 35 -4.93 -2.67 5.15
CA LEU A 35 -3.60 -2.46 5.73
C LEU A 35 -3.59 -1.39 6.82
N MET A 36 -4.44 -0.35 6.77
CA MET A 36 -4.43 0.70 7.78
C MET A 36 -4.79 0.18 9.18
N ASP A 37 -5.60 -0.88 9.28
CA ASP A 37 -5.92 -1.50 10.57
C ASP A 37 -4.82 -2.42 11.08
N SER A 38 -4.05 -3.04 10.18
CA SER A 38 -3.04 -4.06 10.56
C SER A 38 -1.60 -3.53 10.60
N VAL A 39 -1.29 -2.45 9.90
CA VAL A 39 0.03 -1.82 9.84
C VAL A 39 -0.02 -0.47 10.54
N VAL A 40 0.43 -0.47 11.80
CA VAL A 40 0.44 0.73 12.67
C VAL A 40 1.84 1.34 12.68
N PHE A 41 1.91 2.62 12.30
CA PHE A 41 3.13 3.42 12.35
C PHE A 41 2.82 4.84 12.80
N GLU A 42 3.80 5.49 13.43
CA GLU A 42 3.67 6.88 13.84
C GLU A 42 3.62 7.79 12.63
N THR A 43 2.57 8.60 12.56
CA THR A 43 2.38 9.61 11.53
C THR A 43 1.47 10.70 12.05
N SER A 44 1.73 11.95 11.64
CA SER A 44 0.87 13.09 11.95
C SER A 44 -0.34 13.19 11.02
N GLY A 45 -0.37 12.39 9.95
CA GLY A 45 -1.43 12.40 8.95
C GLY A 45 -2.22 11.09 8.89
N ASP A 46 -3.14 11.00 7.94
CA ASP A 46 -3.95 9.80 7.74
C ASP A 46 -3.12 8.63 7.20
N ARG A 47 -3.16 7.50 7.91
CA ARG A 47 -2.40 6.28 7.54
C ARG A 47 -2.87 5.70 6.20
N TYR A 48 -4.17 5.75 5.94
CA TYR A 48 -4.73 5.26 4.67
C TYR A 48 -4.12 5.99 3.47
N SER A 49 -4.03 7.32 3.54
CA SER A 49 -3.46 8.16 2.49
C SER A 49 -2.00 7.82 2.19
N PHE A 50 -1.18 7.57 3.22
CA PHE A 50 0.21 7.13 3.03
C PHE A 50 0.28 5.75 2.39
N ILE A 51 -0.46 4.78 2.93
CA ILE A 51 -0.44 3.40 2.43
C ILE A 51 -0.89 3.36 0.97
N ARG A 52 -2.04 3.99 0.65
CA ARG A 52 -2.56 4.09 -0.72
C ARG A 52 -1.52 4.68 -1.67
N GLY A 53 -0.84 5.76 -1.27
CA GLY A 53 0.20 6.39 -2.06
C GLY A 53 1.37 5.46 -2.37
N TRP A 54 1.83 4.68 -1.38
CA TRP A 54 2.88 3.68 -1.59
C TRP A 54 2.47 2.60 -2.58
N LEU A 55 1.26 2.05 -2.44
CA LEU A 55 0.77 1.00 -3.33
C LEU A 55 0.60 1.49 -4.78
N GLN A 56 0.06 2.70 -4.95
CA GLN A 56 -0.08 3.34 -6.27
C GLN A 56 1.29 3.62 -6.91
N ARG A 57 2.28 4.04 -6.12
CA ARG A 57 3.65 4.22 -6.61
C ARG A 57 4.27 2.90 -7.08
N ASP A 58 4.05 1.80 -6.37
CA ASP A 58 4.52 0.47 -6.81
C ASP A 58 3.84 0.02 -8.11
N LEU A 59 2.56 0.34 -8.32
CA LEU A 59 1.85 0.10 -9.59
C LEU A 59 2.50 0.84 -10.75
N LEU A 60 2.77 2.14 -10.58
CA LEU A 60 3.41 2.98 -11.60
C LEU A 60 4.80 2.47 -11.99
N LEU A 61 5.60 2.09 -10.98
CA LEU A 61 6.95 1.54 -11.21
C LEU A 61 6.94 0.19 -11.93
N ARG A 62 5.82 -0.53 -11.92
CA ARG A 62 5.65 -1.85 -12.53
C ARG A 62 4.96 -1.82 -13.89
N GLY A 63 4.68 -0.64 -14.44
CA GLY A 63 4.10 -0.47 -15.78
C GLY A 63 2.58 -0.67 -15.84
N GLY A 64 1.86 -0.54 -14.71
CA GLY A 64 0.41 -0.51 -14.69
C GLY A 64 -0.13 0.91 -14.85
N LEU A 65 -0.28 1.36 -16.10
CA LEU A 65 -1.12 2.49 -16.50
C LEU A 65 -1.88 2.11 -17.77
#